data_AF-A0A317ZG37-F1
#
_entry.id   AF-A0A317ZG37-F1
#
_cell.length_a   1.000
_cell.length_b   1.000
_cell.length_c   1.000
_cell.angle_alpha   90.00
_cell.angle_beta   90.00
_cell.angle_gamma   90.00
#
_symmetry.space_group_name_H-M   'P 1'
#
loop_
_entity.id
_entity.type
_entity.pdbx_description
1 polymer ?
#
loop_
_entity_poly.entity_id
_entity_poly.type
_entity_poly.pdbx_seq_one_letter_code
_entity_poly.pdbx_strand_id
1 'polypeptide(L)'
;MGWGRTLLLGDIGNRLDIEDTEREIGELKRSMRGAFRKDMSQDEKIEALIADNAELKLYLASLVRLLVKHGTIAPEELREIVEKVDAEDGRIDGKYGGEML
;
A
#
# COMPACT_ATOMS: atom_id res chain seq x y z
N MET A 1 8.70 -63.08 9.71
CA MET A 1 9.75 -62.19 9.17
C MET A 1 9.27 -61.56 7.87
N GLY A 2 8.63 -60.38 7.96
CA GLY A 2 7.91 -59.76 6.85
C GLY A 2 8.77 -58.81 6.02
N TRP A 3 9.72 -59.35 5.24
CA TRP A 3 10.56 -58.55 4.34
C TRP A 3 9.76 -57.91 3.19
N GLY A 4 8.62 -58.51 2.80
CA GLY A 4 7.73 -57.95 1.79
C GLY A 4 6.93 -56.72 2.24
N ARG A 5 6.71 -56.52 3.56
CA ARG A 5 6.02 -55.34 4.08
C ARG A 5 6.93 -54.10 4.04
N THR A 6 8.23 -54.25 4.31
CA THR A 6 9.18 -53.13 4.32
C THR A 6 9.58 -52.68 2.91
N LEU A 7 9.72 -53.60 1.95
CA LEU A 7 10.08 -53.27 0.56
C LEU A 7 8.91 -52.65 -0.23
N LEU A 8 7.69 -53.15 -0.06
CA LEU A 8 6.51 -52.59 -0.75
C LEU A 8 6.04 -51.26 -0.15
N LEU A 9 6.14 -51.07 1.16
CA LEU A 9 5.75 -49.81 1.82
C LEU A 9 6.83 -48.73 1.72
N GLY A 10 8.12 -49.09 1.62
CA GLY A 10 9.21 -48.12 1.55
C GLY A 10 9.26 -47.37 0.21
N ASP A 11 9.21 -48.09 -0.91
CA ASP A 11 9.37 -47.47 -2.24
C ASP A 11 8.09 -46.77 -2.73
N ILE A 12 6.92 -47.33 -2.41
CA ILE A 12 5.61 -46.70 -2.66
C ILE A 12 5.37 -45.54 -1.68
N GLY A 13 5.77 -45.70 -0.42
CA GLY A 13 5.66 -44.65 0.60
C GLY A 13 6.52 -43.44 0.25
N ASN A 14 7.77 -43.63 -0.13
CA ASN A 14 8.65 -42.54 -0.57
C ASN A 14 8.11 -41.84 -1.83
N ARG A 15 7.51 -42.58 -2.77
CA ARG A 15 6.95 -41.99 -3.99
C ARG A 15 5.69 -41.16 -3.73
N LEU A 16 4.83 -41.62 -2.82
CA LEU A 16 3.67 -40.84 -2.36
C LEU A 16 4.11 -39.58 -1.59
N ASP A 17 5.12 -39.70 -0.71
CA ASP A 17 5.64 -38.58 0.07
C ASP A 17 6.30 -37.51 -0.83
N ILE A 18 6.97 -37.94 -1.91
CA ILE A 18 7.51 -37.04 -2.93
C ILE A 18 6.38 -36.33 -3.69
N GLU A 19 5.34 -37.05 -4.12
CA GLU A 19 4.20 -36.44 -4.84
C GLU A 19 3.42 -35.42 -3.99
N ASP A 20 3.25 -35.71 -2.69
CA ASP A 20 2.61 -34.78 -1.76
C ASP A 20 3.50 -33.57 -1.49
N THR A 21 4.80 -33.77 -1.30
CA THR A 21 5.77 -32.67 -1.17
C THR A 21 5.81 -31.79 -2.42
N GLU A 22 5.76 -32.37 -3.62
CA GLU A 22 5.69 -31.61 -4.88
C GLU A 22 4.41 -30.79 -4.99
N ARG A 23 3.28 -31.33 -4.51
CA ARG A 23 2.00 -30.61 -4.46
C ARG A 23 2.06 -29.42 -3.51
N GLU A 24 2.60 -29.60 -2.31
CA GLU A 24 2.78 -28.54 -1.32
C GLU A 24 3.72 -27.44 -1.83
N ILE A 25 4.85 -27.81 -2.44
CA ILE A 25 5.77 -26.86 -3.08
C ILE A 25 5.05 -26.11 -4.21
N GLY A 26 4.20 -26.80 -4.98
CA GLY A 26 3.39 -26.21 -6.03
C GLY A 26 2.39 -25.18 -5.49
N GLU A 27 1.72 -25.48 -4.38
CA GLU A 27 0.78 -24.59 -3.70
C GLU A 27 1.49 -23.36 -3.11
N LEU A 28 2.63 -23.57 -2.45
CA LEU A 28 3.45 -22.50 -1.90
C LEU A 28 3.96 -21.56 -3.00
N LYS A 29 4.43 -22.09 -4.13
CA LYS A 29 4.85 -21.27 -5.27
C LYS A 29 3.69 -20.46 -5.86
N ARG A 30 2.48 -21.03 -5.90
CA ARG A 30 1.27 -20.32 -6.38
C ARG A 30 0.86 -19.21 -5.41
N SER A 31 0.88 -19.45 -4.11
CA SER A 31 0.53 -18.46 -3.10
C SER A 31 1.55 -17.30 -3.08
N MET A 32 2.85 -17.59 -3.18
CA MET A 32 3.89 -16.57 -3.29
C MET A 32 3.76 -15.72 -4.55
N ARG A 33 3.48 -16.34 -5.72
CA ARG A 33 3.25 -15.60 -6.97
C ARG A 33 1.98 -14.73 -6.90
N GLY A 34 0.93 -15.22 -6.24
CA GLY A 34 -0.31 -14.48 -6.02
C GLY A 34 -0.11 -13.28 -5.09
N ALA A 35 0.61 -13.47 -3.98
CA ALA A 35 0.97 -12.41 -3.05
C ALA A 35 1.83 -11.33 -3.73
N PHE A 36 2.89 -11.73 -4.44
CA PHE A 36 3.78 -10.81 -5.14
C PHE A 36 3.04 -9.96 -6.20
N ARG A 37 2.14 -10.57 -6.98
CA ARG A 37 1.30 -9.84 -7.95
C ARG A 37 0.33 -8.87 -7.28
N LYS A 38 -0.25 -9.26 -6.14
CA LYS A 38 -1.16 -8.40 -5.38
C LYS A 38 -0.40 -7.20 -4.79
N ASP A 39 0.77 -7.42 -4.21
CA ASP A 39 1.61 -6.38 -3.62
C ASP A 39 2.09 -5.39 -4.69
N MET A 40 2.60 -5.86 -5.84
CA MET A 40 2.94 -4.96 -6.96
C MET A 40 1.76 -4.09 -7.40
N SER A 41 0.55 -4.67 -7.49
CA SER A 41 -0.64 -3.91 -7.87
C SER A 41 -1.10 -2.90 -6.81
N GLN A 42 -0.71 -3.09 -5.55
CA GLN A 42 -0.97 -2.13 -4.47
C GLN A 42 0.04 -1.00 -4.53
N ASP A 43 1.32 -1.29 -4.73
CA ASP A 43 2.37 -0.28 -4.87
C ASP A 43 2.11 0.64 -6.06
N GLU A 44 1.72 0.09 -7.21
CA GLU A 44 1.33 0.89 -8.39
C GLU A 44 0.15 1.85 -8.10
N LYS A 45 -0.84 1.39 -7.32
CA LYS A 45 -1.97 2.23 -6.91
C LYS A 45 -1.57 3.29 -5.89
N ILE A 46 -0.67 2.96 -4.97
CA ILE A 46 -0.15 3.91 -3.98
C ILE A 46 0.63 5.02 -4.69
N GLU A 47 1.52 4.67 -5.62
CA GLU A 47 2.27 5.65 -6.41
C GLU A 47 1.36 6.55 -7.23
N ALA A 48 0.33 5.98 -7.87
CA ALA A 48 -0.68 6.77 -8.58
C ALA A 48 -1.43 7.74 -7.63
N LEU A 49 -1.87 7.26 -6.46
CA LEU A 49 -2.53 8.10 -5.46
C LEU A 49 -1.61 9.20 -4.91
N ILE A 50 -0.32 8.92 -4.74
CA ILE A 50 0.67 9.91 -4.31
C ILE A 50 0.81 11.00 -5.38
N ALA A 51 0.93 10.62 -6.64
CA ALA A 51 1.02 11.56 -7.76
C ALA A 51 -0.25 12.43 -7.86
N ASP A 52 -1.43 11.81 -7.82
CA ASP A 52 -2.71 12.53 -7.84
C ASP A 52 -2.85 13.50 -6.66
N ASN A 53 -2.42 13.09 -5.45
CA ASN A 53 -2.45 13.95 -4.28
C ASN A 53 -1.50 15.15 -4.40
N ALA A 54 -0.31 14.93 -4.97
CA ALA A 54 0.66 16.00 -5.23
C ALA A 54 0.11 17.02 -6.24
N GLU A 55 -0.51 16.54 -7.31
CA GLU A 55 -1.16 17.39 -8.32
C GLU A 55 -2.32 18.20 -7.72
N LEU A 56 -3.17 17.57 -6.91
CA LEU A 56 -4.27 18.25 -6.22
C LEU A 56 -3.76 19.34 -5.27
N LYS A 57 -2.69 19.07 -4.51
CA LYS A 57 -2.05 20.07 -3.64
C LYS A 57 -1.53 21.26 -4.44
N LEU A 58 -0.95 21.02 -5.61
CA LEU A 58 -0.47 22.09 -6.50
C LEU A 58 -1.62 22.95 -7.03
N TYR A 59 -2.71 22.33 -7.47
CA TYR A 59 -3.89 23.07 -7.92
C TYR A 59 -4.53 23.88 -6.79
N LEU A 60 -4.67 23.30 -5.60
CA LEU A 60 -5.21 24.00 -4.44
C LEU A 60 -4.34 25.20 -4.05
N ALA A 61 -3.02 25.01 -3.97
CA ALA A 61 -2.09 26.10 -3.66
C ALA A 61 -2.16 27.22 -4.71
N SER A 62 -2.26 26.86 -5.99
CA SER A 62 -2.39 27.83 -7.08
C SER A 62 -3.71 28.62 -6.99
N LEU A 63 -4.82 27.93 -6.71
CA LEU A 63 -6.13 28.55 -6.54
C LEU A 63 -6.14 29.50 -5.34
N VAL A 64 -5.62 29.08 -4.19
CA VAL A 64 -5.53 29.90 -2.98
C VAL A 64 -4.69 31.15 -3.24
N ARG A 65 -3.52 31.01 -3.86
CA ARG A 65 -2.67 32.16 -4.25
C ARG A 65 -3.41 33.14 -5.16
N LEU A 66 -4.20 32.62 -6.11
CA LEU A 66 -4.99 33.45 -7.02
C LEU A 66 -6.10 34.21 -6.27
N LEU A 67 -6.84 33.54 -5.38
CA LEU A 67 -7.91 34.15 -4.59
C LEU A 67 -7.38 35.26 -3.66
N VAL A 68 -6.23 35.03 -3.01
CA VAL A 68 -5.56 36.04 -2.17
C VAL A 68 -5.08 37.22 -3.03
N LYS A 69 -4.44 36.96 -4.18
CA LYS A 69 -3.96 38.00 -5.09
C LYS A 69 -5.09 38.90 -5.60
N HIS A 70 -6.27 38.33 -5.85
CA HIS A 70 -7.46 39.07 -6.28
C HIS A 70 -8.24 39.71 -5.12
N GLY A 71 -7.80 39.54 -3.87
CA GLY A 71 -8.46 40.09 -2.69
C GLY A 71 -9.83 39.48 -2.41
N THR A 72 -10.11 38.29 -2.95
CA THR A 72 -11.36 37.55 -2.69
C THR A 72 -11.37 36.94 -1.30
N ILE A 73 -10.19 36.59 -0.78
CA ILE A 73 -9.99 36.06 0.56
C ILE A 73 -8.85 36.86 1.21
N ALA A 74 -9.05 37.34 2.44
CA ALA A 74 -7.96 37.96 3.20
C ALA A 74 -6.97 36.88 3.69
N PRO A 75 -5.65 37.16 3.71
CA PRO A 75 -4.66 36.19 4.21
C PRO A 75 -4.97 35.66 5.61
N GLU A 76 -5.60 36.47 6.45
CA GLU A 76 -5.98 36.18 7.83
C GLU A 76 -7.14 35.17 7.89
N GLU A 77 -8.14 35.31 7.02
CA GLU A 77 -9.23 34.34 6.88
C GLU A 77 -8.72 32.98 6.40
N LEU A 78 -7.73 32.98 5.50
CA LEU A 78 -7.07 31.75 5.06
C LEU A 78 -6.34 31.05 6.21
N ARG A 79 -5.64 31.80 7.08
CA ARG A 79 -4.98 31.23 8.28
C ARG A 79 -6.00 30.59 9.22
N GLU A 80 -7.11 31.26 9.48
CA GLU A 80 -8.17 30.70 10.33
C GLU A 80 -8.76 29.41 9.77
N ILE A 81 -8.90 29.31 8.45
CA ILE A 81 -9.38 28.07 7.79
C ILE A 81 -8.35 26.94 7.99
N VAL A 82 -7.07 27.21 7.77
CA VAL A 82 -6.00 26.21 7.95
C VAL A 82 -5.96 25.72 9.41
N GLU A 83 -6.02 26.65 10.37
CA GLU A 83 -6.01 26.30 11.80
C GLU A 83 -7.20 25.43 12.21
N LYS A 84 -8.40 25.69 11.66
CA LYS A 84 -9.60 24.87 11.93
C LYS A 84 -9.46 23.47 11.32
N VAL A 85 -8.94 23.37 10.10
CA VAL A 85 -8.73 22.08 9.42
C VAL A 85 -7.69 21.24 10.18
N ASP A 86 -6.58 21.84 10.61
CA ASP A 86 -5.56 21.16 11.41
C ASP A 86 -6.11 20.68 12.77
N ALA A 87 -7.03 21.44 13.38
CA ALA A 87 -7.70 21.06 14.62
C ALA A 87 -8.71 19.92 14.44
N GLU A 88 -9.40 19.84 13.30
CA GLU A 88 -10.41 18.80 13.00
C GLU A 88 -9.79 17.44 12.65
N ASP A 89 -8.58 17.39 12.06
CA ASP A 89 -7.90 16.11 11.74
C ASP A 89 -7.30 15.40 12.97
N GLY A 90 -7.51 15.94 14.18
CA GLY A 90 -7.31 15.23 15.45
C GLY A 90 -5.87 14.82 15.77
N ARG A 91 -4.89 15.30 15.00
CA ARG A 91 -3.46 15.17 15.26
C ARG A 91 -2.79 16.52 15.10
N ILE A 92 -2.47 17.16 16.22
CA ILE A 92 -1.43 18.20 16.25
C ILE A 92 -0.08 17.48 16.05
N ASP A 93 0.20 17.01 14.83
CA ASP A 93 1.44 16.27 14.53
C ASP A 93 2.56 17.18 14.00
N GLY A 94 2.26 18.46 13.73
CA GLY A 94 3.23 19.43 13.24
C GLY A 94 3.84 19.06 11.89
N LYS A 95 3.20 18.18 11.09
CA LYS A 95 3.74 17.71 9.80
C LYS A 95 3.29 18.55 8.60
N TYR A 96 2.54 19.62 8.79
CA TYR A 96 2.47 20.70 7.81
C TYR A 96 3.79 21.50 7.83
N GLY A 97 4.85 20.89 7.25
CA GLY A 97 6.14 21.52 6.98
C GLY A 97 6.25 22.07 5.55
N GLY A 98 5.14 22.24 4.86
CA GLY A 98 5.13 22.93 3.57
C GLY A 98 5.07 24.43 3.81
N GLU A 99 6.14 25.15 3.47
CA GLU A 99 6.07 26.61 3.33
C GLU A 99 4.95 26.95 2.34
N MET A 100 3.78 27.36 2.85
CA MET A 100 2.75 28.01 2.04
C MET A 100 3.15 29.48 1.84
N LEU A 101 4.31 29.72 1.23
CA LEU A 101 4.76 31.02 0.73
C LEU A 101 5.39 30.90 -0.65
#